data_AF-A0AAU2H1M6-F1
#
_entry.id   AF-A0AAU2H1M6-F1
#
_cell.length_a   1.000
_cell.length_b   1.000
_cell.length_c   1.000
_cell.angle_alpha   90.00
_cell.angle_beta   90.00
_cell.angle_gamma   90.00
#
_symmetry.space_group_name_H-M   'P 1'
#
loop_
_entity.id
_entity.type
_entity.pdbx_description
1 polymer ?
#
loop_
_entity_poly.entity_id
_entity_poly.type
_entity_poly.pdbx_seq_one_letter_code
_entity_poly.pdbx_strand_id
1 'polypeptide(L)'
;MPDVSTTRFPVPVDAALRAAGWHPGRWDIRQAEAWADVLRSHASPAGHRHTVFPAAVEAWAEFGGLRLTAPGPGRHNAPATIRFDPVAGLHLARTFADLGRALETELAPLGEEGDQQAVLAIDTEGRVYSIDHTGDWYLGADLDLALNTLVTGVQPIRLTSPR
;
A
#
# COMPACT_ATOMS: atom_id res chain seq x y z
N MET A 1 7.43 0.51 -37.87
CA MET A 1 7.55 -0.55 -36.86
C MET A 1 6.52 -0.28 -35.79
N PRO A 2 5.70 -1.25 -35.37
CA PRO A 2 4.76 -0.99 -34.30
C PRO A 2 5.54 -0.80 -32.99
N ASP A 3 5.13 0.22 -32.25
CA ASP A 3 5.59 0.52 -30.90
C ASP A 3 5.35 -0.70 -30.01
N VAL A 4 6.42 -1.32 -29.50
CA VAL A 4 6.27 -2.41 -28.53
C VAL A 4 5.88 -1.72 -27.25
N SER A 5 4.58 -1.57 -27.03
CA SER A 5 4.01 -1.00 -25.82
C SER A 5 4.54 -1.77 -24.60
N THR A 6 5.60 -1.25 -23.98
CA THR A 6 6.12 -1.80 -22.73
C THR A 6 5.08 -1.49 -21.66
N THR A 7 4.44 -2.53 -21.12
CA THR A 7 3.49 -2.38 -20.01
C THR A 7 4.20 -1.73 -18.82
N ARG A 8 3.51 -0.82 -18.09
CA ARG A 8 4.01 -0.17 -16.86
C ARG A 8 4.57 -1.18 -15.86
N PHE A 9 3.93 -2.33 -15.76
CA PHE A 9 4.26 -3.38 -14.81
C PHE A 9 4.91 -4.61 -15.46
N PRO A 10 5.75 -5.35 -14.72
CA PRO A 10 6.16 -6.70 -15.09
C PRO A 10 4.95 -7.63 -15.28
N VAL A 11 5.07 -8.61 -16.18
CA VAL A 11 4.00 -9.55 -16.54
C VAL A 11 3.22 -10.15 -15.36
N PRO A 12 3.86 -10.70 -14.30
CA PRO A 12 3.09 -11.28 -13.19
C PRO A 12 2.26 -10.24 -12.41
N VAL A 13 2.75 -9.00 -12.33
CA VAL A 13 2.06 -7.89 -11.65
C VAL A 13 0.92 -7.37 -12.51
N ASP A 14 1.14 -7.13 -13.80
CA ASP A 14 0.11 -6.71 -14.75
C ASP A 14 -1.04 -7.75 -14.81
N ALA A 15 -0.70 -9.04 -14.84
CA ALA A 15 -1.69 -10.12 -14.84
C ALA A 15 -2.54 -10.14 -13.56
N ALA A 16 -1.92 -9.99 -12.38
CA ALA A 16 -2.62 -9.94 -11.09
C ALA A 16 -3.55 -8.72 -11.01
N LEU A 17 -3.06 -7.54 -11.42
CA LEU A 17 -3.84 -6.30 -11.46
C LEU A 17 -5.05 -6.42 -12.39
N ARG A 18 -4.86 -6.90 -13.62
CA ARG A 18 -5.96 -7.09 -14.59
C ARG A 18 -6.98 -8.10 -14.10
N ALA A 19 -6.54 -9.21 -13.50
CA ALA A 19 -7.44 -10.20 -12.92
C ALA A 19 -8.31 -9.62 -11.79
N ALA A 20 -7.79 -8.64 -11.05
CA ALA A 20 -8.52 -7.90 -10.02
C ALA A 20 -9.39 -6.75 -10.56
N GLY A 21 -9.42 -6.53 -11.88
CA GLY A 21 -10.23 -5.49 -12.52
C GLY A 21 -9.53 -4.15 -12.72
N TRP A 22 -8.23 -4.05 -12.46
CA TRP A 22 -7.45 -2.86 -12.81
C TRP A 22 -7.23 -2.78 -14.32
N HIS A 23 -7.24 -1.56 -14.86
CA HIS A 23 -6.84 -1.27 -16.22
C HIS A 23 -6.07 0.06 -16.25
N PRO A 24 -5.19 0.29 -17.24
CA PRO A 24 -4.51 1.58 -17.40
C PRO A 24 -5.52 2.75 -17.42
N GLY A 25 -5.21 3.81 -16.68
CA GLY A 25 -6.07 4.99 -16.55
C GLY A 25 -7.27 4.82 -15.61
N ARG A 26 -7.37 3.71 -14.86
CA ARG A 26 -8.35 3.59 -13.76
C ARG A 26 -8.12 4.73 -12.76
N TRP A 27 -9.20 5.42 -12.41
CA TRP A 27 -9.17 6.53 -11.46
C TRP A 27 -10.54 6.75 -10.82
N ASP A 28 -10.69 6.39 -9.55
CA ASP A 28 -11.90 6.65 -8.76
C ASP A 28 -11.63 7.68 -7.65
N ILE A 29 -11.58 8.95 -8.06
CA ILE A 29 -11.33 10.05 -7.12
C ILE A 29 -12.44 10.19 -6.07
N ARG A 30 -13.69 9.86 -6.41
CA ARG A 30 -14.82 9.99 -5.47
C ARG A 30 -14.69 8.99 -4.32
N GLN A 31 -14.28 7.76 -4.62
CA GLN A 31 -13.99 6.78 -3.59
C GLN A 31 -12.79 7.20 -2.73
N ALA A 32 -11.72 7.71 -3.35
CA ALA A 32 -10.54 8.20 -2.63
C ALA A 32 -10.88 9.36 -1.67
N GLU A 33 -11.69 10.32 -2.11
CA GLU A 33 -12.18 11.43 -1.27
C GLU A 33 -13.06 10.92 -0.11
N ALA A 34 -13.94 9.95 -0.37
CA ALA A 34 -14.77 9.36 0.69
C ALA A 34 -13.91 8.68 1.77
N TRP A 35 -12.85 7.97 1.40
CA TRP A 35 -11.90 7.43 2.39
C TRP A 35 -11.10 8.51 3.11
N ALA A 36 -10.70 9.57 2.40
CA ALA A 36 -10.04 10.71 3.02
C ALA A 36 -10.91 11.32 4.13
N ASP A 37 -12.21 11.47 3.89
CA ASP A 37 -13.16 11.97 4.87
C ASP A 37 -13.31 11.02 6.07
N VAL A 38 -13.43 9.72 5.82
CA VAL A 38 -13.47 8.70 6.88
C VAL A 38 -12.23 8.80 7.77
N LEU A 39 -11.03 8.81 7.18
CA LEU A 39 -9.76 8.86 7.91
C LEU A 39 -9.60 10.17 8.70
N ARG A 40 -9.94 11.32 8.11
CA ARG A 40 -9.87 12.63 8.78
C ARG A 40 -10.87 12.76 9.92
N SER A 41 -12.05 12.14 9.78
CA SER A 41 -13.08 12.14 10.82
C SER A 41 -12.70 11.27 12.03
N HIS A 42 -11.78 10.32 11.84
CA HIS A 42 -11.32 9.44 12.90
C HIS A 42 -10.26 10.11 13.78
N ALA A 43 -10.46 9.98 15.10
CA ALA A 43 -9.42 10.21 16.10
C ALA A 43 -9.40 9.00 17.03
N SER A 44 -8.21 8.52 17.36
CA SER A 44 -8.05 7.47 18.37
C SER A 44 -8.49 7.99 19.75
N PRO A 45 -8.76 7.12 20.74
CA PRO A 45 -9.10 7.55 22.10
C PRO A 45 -8.05 8.48 22.75
N ALA A 46 -6.79 8.37 22.34
CA ALA A 46 -5.69 9.23 22.80
C ALA A 46 -5.49 10.50 21.92
N GLY A 47 -6.39 10.76 20.97
CA GLY A 47 -6.37 11.96 20.12
C GLY A 47 -5.47 11.87 18.89
N HIS A 48 -4.85 10.73 18.60
CA HIS A 48 -4.06 10.56 17.37
C HIS A 48 -4.98 10.57 16.14
N ARG A 49 -4.55 11.28 15.09
CA ARG A 49 -5.29 11.45 13.84
C ARG A 49 -4.46 10.94 12.67
N HIS A 50 -5.15 10.53 11.61
CA HIS A 50 -4.49 10.23 10.33
C HIS A 50 -4.08 11.50 9.61
N THR A 51 -2.99 11.41 8.86
CA THR A 51 -2.62 12.39 7.84
C THR A 51 -3.11 11.89 6.49
N VAL A 52 -3.51 12.83 5.62
CA VAL A 52 -3.96 12.51 4.26
C VAL A 52 -3.35 13.53 3.32
N PHE A 53 -2.53 13.06 2.38
CA PHE A 53 -1.74 13.86 1.45
C PHE A 53 -1.89 13.30 0.01
N PRO A 54 -1.43 14.04 -1.02
CA PRO A 54 -1.68 13.69 -2.42
C PRO A 54 -1.30 12.27 -2.80
N ALA A 55 -0.08 11.80 -2.46
CA ALA A 55 0.37 10.45 -2.81
C ALA A 55 -0.58 9.33 -2.31
N ALA A 56 -1.17 9.49 -1.12
CA ALA A 56 -2.15 8.55 -0.60
C ALA A 56 -3.46 8.59 -1.40
N VAL A 57 -3.99 9.79 -1.67
CA VAL A 57 -5.23 9.97 -2.43
C VAL A 57 -5.08 9.45 -3.86
N GLU A 58 -3.94 9.70 -4.50
CA GLU A 58 -3.63 9.21 -5.84
C GLU A 58 -3.55 7.68 -5.88
N ALA A 59 -2.87 7.07 -4.90
CA ALA A 59 -2.81 5.61 -4.77
C ALA A 59 -4.21 5.00 -4.56
N TRP A 60 -5.06 5.62 -3.73
CA TRP A 60 -6.44 5.18 -3.52
C TRP A 60 -7.29 5.34 -4.77
N ALA A 61 -7.15 6.44 -5.51
CA ALA A 61 -7.91 6.66 -6.73
C ALA A 61 -7.54 5.63 -7.81
N GLU A 62 -6.26 5.29 -7.94
CA GLU A 62 -5.81 4.32 -8.94
C GLU A 62 -6.09 2.86 -8.53
N PHE A 63 -5.77 2.46 -7.29
CA PHE A 63 -5.75 1.05 -6.86
C PHE A 63 -6.80 0.69 -5.82
N GLY A 64 -7.48 1.68 -5.24
CA GLY A 64 -8.49 1.47 -4.20
C GLY A 64 -9.57 0.47 -4.59
N GLY A 65 -9.93 -0.41 -3.66
CA GLY A 65 -10.99 -1.40 -3.80
C GLY A 65 -10.54 -2.69 -4.50
N LEU A 66 -9.32 -2.73 -5.03
CA LEU A 66 -8.77 -3.94 -5.63
C LEU A 66 -8.38 -4.96 -4.55
N ARG A 67 -8.62 -6.24 -4.86
CA ARG A 67 -8.10 -7.39 -4.12
C ARG A 67 -7.18 -8.19 -5.04
N LEU A 68 -5.87 -8.20 -4.76
CA LEU A 68 -4.88 -8.89 -5.56
C LEU A 68 -4.54 -10.24 -4.95
N THR A 69 -4.49 -11.26 -5.81
CA THR A 69 -3.94 -12.57 -5.49
C THR A 69 -2.79 -12.83 -6.46
N ALA A 70 -1.65 -13.26 -5.95
CA ALA A 70 -0.50 -13.53 -6.81
C ALA A 70 -0.78 -14.75 -7.71
N PRO A 71 -0.30 -14.71 -8.97
CA PRO A 71 -0.53 -15.79 -9.93
C PRO A 71 0.37 -17.03 -9.70
N GLY A 72 1.28 -16.98 -8.72
CA GLY A 72 2.26 -18.04 -8.48
C GLY A 72 2.82 -18.04 -7.05
N PRO A 73 3.71 -18.99 -6.73
CA PRO A 73 4.15 -19.27 -5.35
C PRO A 73 5.10 -18.23 -4.73
N GLY A 74 5.51 -17.21 -5.49
CA GLY A 74 6.51 -16.21 -5.08
C GLY A 74 7.96 -16.71 -5.16
N ARG A 75 8.91 -15.77 -5.02
CA ARG A 75 10.35 -16.02 -5.18
C ARG A 75 11.05 -16.42 -3.88
N HIS A 76 10.78 -15.68 -2.80
CA HIS A 76 11.36 -15.92 -1.47
C HIS A 76 10.26 -16.22 -0.45
N ASN A 77 9.17 -15.45 -0.52
CA ASN A 77 8.01 -15.57 0.35
C ASN A 77 6.79 -15.97 -0.48
N ALA A 78 5.89 -16.76 0.13
CA ALA A 78 4.57 -17.01 -0.46
C ALA A 78 3.79 -15.67 -0.47
N PRO A 79 3.37 -15.16 -1.64
CA PRO A 79 2.66 -13.89 -1.71
C PRO A 79 1.33 -13.97 -0.98
N ALA A 80 1.09 -12.99 -0.11
CA ALA A 80 -0.18 -12.85 0.57
C ALA A 80 -1.23 -12.21 -0.37
N THR A 81 -2.51 -12.41 -0.05
CA THR A 81 -3.59 -11.65 -0.71
C THR A 81 -3.53 -10.20 -0.23
N ILE A 82 -3.58 -9.26 -1.16
CA ILE A 82 -3.51 -7.81 -0.89
C ILE A 82 -4.89 -7.21 -1.08
N ARG A 83 -5.29 -6.28 -0.21
CA ARG A 83 -6.52 -5.52 -0.35
C ARG A 83 -6.23 -4.03 -0.20
N PHE A 84 -6.50 -3.25 -1.23
CA PHE A 84 -6.36 -1.80 -1.22
C PHE A 84 -7.60 -1.16 -0.59
N ASP A 85 -7.68 -1.23 0.74
CA ASP A 85 -8.68 -0.53 1.53
C ASP A 85 -8.00 0.18 2.71
N PRO A 86 -7.86 1.52 2.65
CA PRO A 86 -7.17 2.26 3.69
C PRO A 86 -7.90 2.24 5.05
N VAL A 87 -9.18 1.84 5.10
CA VAL A 87 -9.93 1.69 6.36
C VAL A 87 -9.38 0.52 7.19
N ALA A 88 -8.65 -0.42 6.59
CA ALA A 88 -7.92 -1.46 7.32
C ALA A 88 -6.97 -0.89 8.39
N GLY A 89 -6.38 0.28 8.12
CA GLY A 89 -5.50 0.99 9.06
C GLY A 89 -6.21 2.00 9.97
N LEU A 90 -7.55 2.08 9.97
CA LEU A 90 -8.29 3.16 10.65
C LEU A 90 -7.89 3.32 12.12
N HIS A 91 -7.68 2.22 12.84
CA HIS A 91 -7.36 2.24 14.27
C HIS A 91 -5.87 2.32 14.58
N LEU A 92 -5.01 2.45 13.55
CA LEU A 92 -3.55 2.49 13.68
C LEU A 92 -2.96 3.90 13.58
N ALA A 93 -3.78 4.95 13.76
CA ALA A 93 -3.32 6.35 13.68
C ALA A 93 -2.09 6.65 14.56
N ARG A 94 -2.02 6.03 15.76
CA ARG A 94 -0.83 6.14 16.62
C ARG A 94 0.39 5.45 16.00
N THR A 95 0.23 4.22 15.53
CA THR A 95 1.32 3.44 14.92
C THR A 95 1.92 4.17 13.73
N PHE A 96 1.08 4.71 12.84
CA PHE A 96 1.54 5.50 11.70
C PHE A 96 2.25 6.79 12.12
N ALA A 97 1.75 7.48 13.17
CA ALA A 97 2.43 8.66 13.69
C ALA A 97 3.80 8.33 14.31
N ASP A 98 3.90 7.24 15.07
CA ASP A 98 5.13 6.80 15.72
C ASP A 98 6.18 6.36 14.69
N LEU A 99 5.78 5.58 13.68
CA LEU A 99 6.67 5.14 12.60
C LEU A 99 7.03 6.30 11.67
N GLY A 100 6.07 7.15 11.29
CA GLY A 100 6.33 8.35 10.48
C GLY A 100 7.37 9.26 11.13
N ARG A 101 7.24 9.51 12.43
CA ARG A 101 8.25 10.26 13.19
C ARG A 101 9.64 9.60 13.15
N ALA A 102 9.71 8.28 13.24
CA ALA A 102 10.99 7.56 13.17
C ALA A 102 11.62 7.58 11.76
N LEU A 103 10.80 7.69 10.72
CA LEU A 103 11.20 7.79 9.32
C LEU A 103 11.32 9.24 8.82
N GLU A 104 11.07 10.22 9.70
CA GLU A 104 11.03 11.65 9.37
C GLU A 104 10.08 11.97 8.20
N THR A 105 8.93 11.29 8.16
CA THR A 105 7.87 11.46 7.14
C THR A 105 6.47 11.36 7.74
N GLU A 106 5.44 11.57 6.93
CA GLU A 106 4.05 11.28 7.31
C GLU A 106 3.57 10.01 6.62
N LEU A 107 2.79 9.19 7.32
CA LEU A 107 2.25 7.94 6.81
C LEU A 107 0.73 7.97 6.76
N ALA A 108 0.17 7.47 5.67
CA ALA A 108 -1.24 7.21 5.49
C ALA A 108 -1.47 5.71 5.23
N PRO A 109 -2.61 5.14 5.69
CA PRO A 109 -2.94 3.76 5.38
C PRO A 109 -3.22 3.57 3.89
N LEU A 110 -2.81 2.42 3.36
CA LEU A 110 -3.00 2.04 1.96
C LEU A 110 -3.91 0.83 1.81
N GLY A 111 -3.85 -0.10 2.75
CA GLY A 111 -4.52 -1.40 2.63
C GLY A 111 -4.04 -2.40 3.66
N GLU A 112 -4.18 -3.67 3.34
CA GLU A 112 -3.71 -4.80 4.15
C GLU A 112 -3.22 -5.94 3.27
N GLU A 113 -2.42 -6.83 3.86
CA GLU A 113 -2.07 -8.11 3.28
C GLU A 113 -2.34 -9.27 4.25
N GLY A 114 -2.57 -10.46 3.67
CA GLY A 114 -2.69 -11.71 4.42
C GLY A 114 -3.95 -11.79 5.27
N ASP A 115 -5.06 -11.18 4.81
CA ASP A 115 -6.33 -11.11 5.54
C ASP A 115 -6.13 -10.55 6.97
N GLN A 116 -5.65 -9.29 7.04
CA GLN A 116 -5.37 -8.53 8.27
C GLN A 116 -4.12 -8.95 9.05
N GLN A 117 -3.22 -9.73 8.44
CA GLN A 117 -1.94 -10.09 9.06
C GLN A 117 -0.97 -8.90 9.14
N ALA A 118 -1.00 -8.04 8.12
CA ALA A 118 -0.22 -6.81 8.08
C ALA A 118 -1.03 -5.67 7.47
N VAL A 119 -0.72 -4.44 7.86
CA VAL A 119 -1.30 -3.22 7.28
C VAL A 119 -0.27 -2.55 6.39
N LEU A 120 -0.71 -2.13 5.21
CA LEU A 120 0.11 -1.40 4.25
C LEU A 120 -0.03 0.10 4.49
N ALA A 121 1.09 0.82 4.40
CA ALA A 121 1.14 2.27 4.50
C ALA A 121 1.93 2.87 3.34
N ILE A 122 1.60 4.11 2.99
CA ILE A 122 2.33 4.92 2.01
C ILE A 122 2.74 6.24 2.67
N ASP A 123 3.84 6.82 2.24
CA ASP A 123 4.29 8.13 2.72
C ASP A 123 4.13 9.25 1.69
N THR A 124 4.50 10.47 2.08
CA THR A 124 4.39 11.68 1.26
C THR A 124 5.20 11.63 -0.03
N GLU A 125 6.25 10.80 -0.10
CA GLU A 125 7.08 10.58 -1.29
C GLU A 125 6.56 9.42 -2.15
N GLY A 126 5.55 8.68 -1.70
CA GLY A 126 4.99 7.51 -2.37
C GLY A 126 5.65 6.19 -1.99
N ARG A 127 6.57 6.19 -1.02
CA ARG A 127 7.25 5.00 -0.51
C ARG A 127 6.26 4.14 0.26
N VAL A 128 6.35 2.81 0.10
CA VAL A 128 5.36 1.87 0.65
C VAL A 128 5.98 0.94 1.69
N TYR A 129 5.20 0.67 2.74
CA TYR A 129 5.61 -0.10 3.91
C TYR A 129 4.57 -1.16 4.26
N SER A 130 5.01 -2.26 4.87
CA SER A 130 4.16 -3.27 5.53
C SER A 130 4.47 -3.28 7.03
N ILE A 131 3.42 -3.30 7.86
CA ILE A 131 3.51 -3.23 9.31
C ILE A 131 2.77 -4.44 9.88
N ASP A 132 3.48 -5.32 10.57
CA ASP A 132 2.91 -6.50 11.22
C ASP A 132 3.43 -6.68 12.66
N HIS A 133 3.01 -7.76 13.31
CA HIS A 133 3.42 -8.10 14.67
C HIS A 133 4.91 -8.48 14.81
N THR A 134 5.63 -8.71 13.70
CA THR A 134 7.05 -9.04 13.63
C THR A 134 7.93 -7.82 13.36
N GLY A 135 7.36 -6.74 12.84
CA GLY A 135 7.99 -5.43 12.68
C GLY A 135 7.51 -4.66 11.46
N ASP A 136 8.29 -3.65 11.09
CA ASP A 136 8.01 -2.78 9.96
C ASP A 136 8.97 -3.09 8.80
N TRP A 137 8.44 -3.06 7.58
CA TRP A 137 9.15 -3.47 6.36
C TRP A 137 9.00 -2.42 5.27
N TYR A 138 10.08 -2.12 4.58
CA TYR A 138 10.09 -1.29 3.37
C TYR A 138 9.87 -2.15 2.13
N LEU A 139 8.86 -1.81 1.33
CA LEU A 139 8.42 -2.58 0.18
C LEU A 139 8.92 -2.03 -1.16
N GLY A 140 9.05 -0.71 -1.27
CA GLY A 140 9.42 -0.05 -2.52
C GLY A 140 9.44 1.47 -2.42
N ALA A 141 10.16 2.10 -3.34
CA ALA A 141 10.27 3.56 -3.44
C ALA A 141 9.01 4.22 -4.01
N ASP A 142 8.16 3.41 -4.65
CA ASP A 142 6.87 3.78 -5.19
C ASP A 142 5.94 2.55 -5.13
N LEU A 143 4.68 2.76 -5.52
CA LEU A 143 3.67 1.72 -5.52
C LEU A 143 3.94 0.60 -6.54
N ASP A 144 4.64 0.89 -7.63
CA ASP A 144 4.94 -0.09 -8.68
C ASP A 144 5.97 -1.11 -8.19
N LEU A 145 7.04 -0.61 -7.56
CA LEU A 145 8.05 -1.44 -6.92
C LEU A 145 7.48 -2.21 -5.74
N ALA A 146 6.59 -1.59 -4.94
CA ALA A 146 5.92 -2.27 -3.84
C ALA A 146 5.03 -3.42 -4.34
N LEU A 147 4.23 -3.18 -5.38
CA LEU A 147 3.42 -4.22 -6.03
C LEU A 147 4.29 -5.36 -6.57
N ASN A 148 5.43 -5.04 -7.19
CA ASN A 148 6.38 -6.05 -7.63
C ASN A 148 6.90 -6.87 -6.44
N THR A 149 7.30 -6.23 -5.34
CA THR A 149 7.77 -6.91 -4.12
C THR A 149 6.72 -7.88 -3.58
N LEU A 150 5.48 -7.39 -3.40
CA LEU A 150 4.39 -8.15 -2.80
C LEU A 150 3.93 -9.30 -3.70
N VAL A 151 3.61 -9.03 -4.98
CA VAL A 151 3.03 -10.02 -5.91
C VAL A 151 4.04 -11.09 -6.30
N THR A 152 5.33 -10.74 -6.43
CA THR A 152 6.36 -11.72 -6.78
C THR A 152 7.00 -12.37 -5.56
N GLY A 153 6.61 -12.00 -4.34
CA GLY A 153 7.14 -12.56 -3.10
C GLY A 153 8.64 -12.31 -2.92
N VAL A 154 9.12 -11.12 -3.30
CA VAL A 154 10.49 -10.71 -3.01
C VAL A 154 10.61 -10.35 -1.54
N GLN A 155 11.72 -10.73 -0.90
CA GLN A 155 11.95 -10.42 0.52
C GLN A 155 12.06 -8.89 0.70
N PRO A 156 11.16 -8.27 1.50
CA PRO A 156 11.26 -6.84 1.79
C PRO A 156 12.40 -6.54 2.77
N ILE A 157 12.78 -5.26 2.83
CA ILE A 157 13.86 -4.78 3.71
C ILE A 157 13.27 -4.47 5.08
N ARG A 158 13.82 -5.08 6.13
CA ARG A 158 13.38 -4.77 7.51
C ARG A 158 13.80 -3.37 7.89
N LEU A 159 12.87 -2.57 8.39
CA LEU A 159 13.21 -1.30 9.02
C LEU A 159 13.80 -1.58 10.40
N THR A 160 14.93 -0.94 10.67
CA THR A 160 15.59 -0.97 11.97
C THR A 160 15.75 0.47 12.42
N SER A 161 15.40 0.79 13.65
CA SER A 161 15.73 2.10 14.22
C SER A 161 17.25 2.29 14.16
N PRO A 162 17.75 3.44 13.66
CA PRO A 162 19.14 3.80 13.84
C PRO A 162 19.42 3.80 15.35
N ARG A 163 20.54 3.20 15.73
CA ARG A 163 20.97 3.08 17.13
C ARG A 163 21.49 4.40 17.66
#